data_AF-A0A5C7AL98-F1
#
_entry.id   AF-A0A5C7AL98-F1
#
_cell.length_a   1.000
_cell.length_b   1.000
_cell.length_c   1.000
_cell.angle_alpha   90.00
_cell.angle_beta   90.00
_cell.angle_gamma   90.00
#
_symmetry.space_group_name_H-M   'P 1'
#
loop_
_entity.id
_entity.type
_entity.pdbx_description
1 polymer ?
#
loop_
_entity_poly.entity_id
_entity_poly.type
_entity_poly.pdbx_seq_one_letter_code
_entity_poly.pdbx_strand_id
1 'polypeptide(L)'
;MIITPFLVVLLIIVFVLTYMFVNTIDKRQWITIPLSLILTPFIYFYAFYPLINIFSSYHHEKYFDSEVWHKNPSFRYEMYDNITDTDTLVGVSKPQIKELLGTYEWLTWDDAKKGHDENRWNYGLGILPGAFNSKSEAMEVVFTNDTVSQINTYKITLKVDAKK
;
A
#
# COMPACT_ATOMS: atom_id res chain seq x y z
N MET A 1 -6.80 12.05 17.20
CA MET A 1 -7.30 13.35 16.70
C MET A 1 -6.10 14.27 16.53
N ILE A 2 -5.72 14.60 15.30
CA ILE A 2 -4.41 15.18 14.94
C ILE A 2 -4.35 16.70 15.17
N ILE A 3 -5.50 17.35 15.40
CA ILE A 3 -5.60 18.80 15.61
C ILE A 3 -5.75 19.06 17.11
N THR A 4 -4.66 19.45 17.77
CA THR A 4 -4.66 19.89 19.17
C THR A 4 -4.98 21.39 19.25
N PRO A 5 -5.63 21.88 20.33
CA PRO A 5 -5.89 23.31 20.51
C PRO A 5 -4.63 24.17 20.42
N PHE A 6 -3.49 23.63 20.87
CA PHE A 6 -2.19 24.27 20.78
C PHE A 6 -1.75 24.52 19.32
N LEU A 7 -1.98 23.55 18.41
CA LEU A 7 -1.69 23.70 16.99
C LEU A 7 -2.52 24.83 16.37
N VAL A 8 -3.80 24.94 16.75
CA VAL A 8 -4.69 25.99 16.24
C VAL A 8 -4.21 27.38 16.66
N VAL A 9 -3.83 27.55 17.94
CA VAL A 9 -3.30 28.82 18.45
C VAL A 9 -1.98 29.18 17.76
N LEU A 10 -1.08 28.21 17.58
CA LEU A 10 0.18 28.41 16.86
C LEU A 10 -0.06 28.87 15.41
N LEU A 11 -1.00 28.24 14.70
CA LEU A 11 -1.34 28.60 13.33
C LEU A 11 -1.90 30.03 13.22
N ILE A 12 -2.73 30.46 14.18
CA ILE A 12 -3.25 31.83 14.23
C ILE A 12 -2.11 32.83 14.44
N ILE A 13 -1.18 32.56 15.37
CA ILE A 13 -0.02 33.43 15.63
C ILE A 13 0.85 33.54 14.38
N VAL A 14 1.17 32.43 13.74
CA VAL A 14 1.97 32.40 12.51
C VAL A 14 1.27 33.16 11.38
N PHE A 15 -0.04 33.01 11.23
CA PHE A 15 -0.83 33.74 10.24
C PHE A 15 -0.78 35.26 10.47
N VAL A 16 -0.96 35.73 11.71
CA VAL A 16 -0.90 37.16 12.03
C VAL A 16 0.49 37.73 11.75
N LEU A 17 1.55 37.02 12.16
CA LEU A 17 2.93 37.45 11.93
C LEU A 17 3.29 37.50 10.43
N THR A 18 2.87 36.50 9.66
CA THR A 18 3.10 36.48 8.21
C THR A 18 2.29 37.55 7.49
N TYR A 19 1.03 37.77 7.89
CA TYR A 19 0.20 38.87 7.37
C TYR A 19 0.83 40.24 7.62
N MET A 20 1.29 40.49 8.86
CA MET A 20 2.00 41.73 9.21
C MET A 20 3.30 41.88 8.42
N PHE A 21 4.07 40.80 8.26
CA PHE A 21 5.31 40.79 7.50
C PHE A 21 5.06 41.14 6.02
N VAL A 22 4.12 40.47 5.37
CA VAL A 22 3.76 40.72 3.96
C VAL A 22 3.26 42.15 3.75
N ASN A 23 2.41 42.66 4.65
CA ASN A 23 1.89 44.02 4.55
C ASN A 23 2.97 45.11 4.78
N THR A 24 4.12 44.74 5.34
CA THR A 24 5.29 45.62 5.51
C THR A 24 6.21 45.64 4.27
N ILE A 25 6.06 44.66 3.36
CA ILE A 25 7.03 44.36 2.28
C ILE A 25 6.70 45.02 0.94
N ASP A 26 5.55 45.70 0.84
CA ASP A 26 4.81 46.12 -0.38
C ASP A 26 5.60 46.85 -1.51
N LYS A 27 6.90 47.14 -1.35
CA LYS A 27 7.75 47.73 -2.41
C LYS A 27 9.11 47.07 -2.65
N ARG A 28 9.49 46.00 -1.93
CA ARG A 28 10.85 45.44 -1.99
C ARG A 28 10.86 44.01 -2.54
N GLN A 29 10.97 43.90 -3.86
CA GLN A 29 11.05 42.63 -4.60
C GLN A 29 12.19 41.70 -4.14
N TRP A 30 13.25 42.21 -3.49
CA TRP A 30 14.34 41.38 -2.98
C TRP A 30 13.96 40.52 -1.76
N ILE A 31 12.82 40.80 -1.11
CA ILE A 31 12.34 40.06 0.06
C ILE A 31 11.62 38.76 -0.35
N THR A 32 11.21 38.63 -1.62
CA THR A 32 10.65 37.37 -2.14
C THR A 32 11.68 36.24 -2.13
N ILE A 33 12.97 36.54 -2.30
CA ILE A 33 14.05 35.54 -2.31
C ILE A 33 14.19 34.81 -0.96
N PRO A 34 14.40 35.49 0.19
CA PRO A 34 14.46 34.80 1.48
C PRO A 34 13.12 34.20 1.88
N LEU A 35 12.00 34.83 1.51
CA LEU A 35 10.66 34.27 1.77
C LEU A 35 10.46 32.96 1.01
N SER A 36 10.82 32.89 -0.27
CA SER A 36 10.80 31.67 -1.07
C SER A 36 11.75 30.62 -0.52
N LEU A 37 12.95 30.99 -0.09
CA LEU A 37 13.92 30.05 0.51
C LEU A 37 13.35 29.38 1.77
N ILE A 38 12.67 30.15 2.62
CA ILE A 38 12.01 29.63 3.83
C ILE A 38 10.77 28.82 3.47
N LEU A 39 9.91 29.30 2.57
CA LEU A 39 8.62 28.69 2.28
C LEU A 39 8.71 27.42 1.43
N THR A 40 9.72 27.32 0.56
CA THR A 40 9.94 26.17 -0.34
C THR A 40 9.99 24.83 0.40
N PRO A 41 10.80 24.62 1.46
CA PRO A 41 10.79 23.36 2.19
C PRO A 41 9.43 23.05 2.83
N PHE A 42 8.67 24.05 3.31
CA PHE A 42 7.33 23.80 3.84
C PHE A 42 6.36 23.35 2.75
N ILE A 43 6.33 24.05 1.61
CA ILE A 43 5.48 23.65 0.47
C ILE A 43 5.89 22.26 -0.02
N TYR A 44 7.20 21.98 -0.08
CA TYR A 44 7.69 20.66 -0.49
C TYR A 44 7.22 19.56 0.47
N PHE A 45 7.50 19.67 1.77
CA PHE A 45 7.19 18.59 2.72
C PHE A 45 5.72 18.47 3.10
N TYR A 46 4.95 19.57 3.08
CA TYR A 46 3.56 19.57 3.54
C TYR A 46 2.51 19.65 2.42
N ALA A 47 2.90 20.01 1.19
CA ALA A 47 2.00 19.98 0.05
C ALA A 47 2.47 19.01 -1.03
N PHE A 48 3.65 19.22 -1.60
CA PHE A 48 4.11 18.44 -2.76
C PHE A 48 4.43 16.98 -2.44
N TYR A 49 5.11 16.72 -1.33
CA TYR A 49 5.47 15.37 -0.89
C TYR A 49 4.24 14.51 -0.54
N PRO A 50 3.25 15.00 0.24
CA PRO A 50 1.99 14.30 0.41
C PRO A 50 1.24 14.10 -0.91
N LEU A 51 1.23 15.09 -1.80
CA LEU A 51 0.59 14.98 -3.11
C LEU A 51 1.20 13.84 -3.93
N ILE A 52 2.52 13.75 -4.00
CA ILE A 52 3.20 12.63 -4.68
C ILE A 52 2.85 11.31 -4.02
N ASN A 53 2.87 11.20 -2.68
CA ASN A 53 2.55 9.94 -1.99
C ASN A 53 1.07 9.53 -2.10
N ILE A 54 0.16 10.47 -2.38
CA ILE A 54 -1.24 10.16 -2.69
C ILE A 54 -1.36 9.52 -4.07
N PHE A 55 -0.61 10.02 -5.06
CA PHE A 55 -0.70 9.57 -6.45
C PHE A 55 0.30 8.49 -6.85
N SER A 56 1.37 8.31 -6.08
CA SER A 56 2.37 7.28 -6.27
C SER A 56 2.02 6.07 -5.42
N SER A 57 1.67 4.96 -6.07
CA SER A 57 1.49 3.65 -5.43
C SER A 57 2.81 2.90 -5.29
N TYR A 58 3.94 3.61 -5.29
CA TYR A 58 5.24 2.98 -5.16
C TYR A 58 5.38 2.36 -3.76
N HIS A 59 5.79 1.11 -3.75
CA HIS A 59 6.06 0.35 -2.54
C HIS A 59 7.40 -0.37 -2.70
N HIS A 60 7.95 -0.83 -1.59
CA HIS A 60 9.24 -1.51 -1.64
C HIS A 60 9.01 -2.98 -1.99
N GLU A 61 9.52 -3.39 -3.16
CA GLU A 61 9.55 -4.78 -3.59
C GLU A 61 10.70 -5.53 -2.93
N LYS A 62 10.47 -6.80 -2.59
CA LYS A 62 11.40 -7.71 -1.92
C LYS A 62 11.43 -9.06 -2.62
N TYR A 63 12.54 -9.77 -2.46
CA TYR A 63 12.61 -11.18 -2.85
C TYR A 63 11.69 -12.03 -1.97
N PHE A 64 11.17 -13.10 -2.55
CA PHE A 64 10.35 -14.06 -1.81
C PHE A 64 11.16 -14.71 -0.68
N ASP A 65 10.62 -14.60 0.53
CA ASP A 65 11.16 -15.23 1.73
C ASP A 65 10.00 -15.83 2.54
N SER A 66 10.06 -17.15 2.76
CA SER A 66 9.01 -17.89 3.46
C SER A 66 8.84 -17.45 4.92
N GLU A 67 9.93 -17.15 5.63
CA GLU A 67 9.85 -16.68 7.03
C GLU A 67 9.15 -15.32 7.10
N VAL A 68 9.51 -14.40 6.20
CA VAL A 68 8.88 -13.07 6.13
C VAL A 68 7.41 -13.18 5.70
N TRP A 69 7.10 -14.07 4.74
CA TRP A 69 5.74 -14.36 4.28
C TRP A 69 4.81 -14.80 5.42
N HIS A 70 5.32 -15.65 6.32
CA HIS A 70 4.58 -16.11 7.49
C HIS A 70 4.48 -15.05 8.59
N LYS A 71 5.56 -14.30 8.83
CA LYS A 71 5.63 -13.31 9.91
C LYS A 71 4.74 -12.10 9.64
N ASN A 72 4.62 -11.67 8.38
CA ASN A 72 3.98 -10.42 7.99
C ASN A 72 2.92 -10.59 6.87
N PRO A 73 1.77 -11.24 7.15
CA PRO A 73 0.74 -11.47 6.13
C PRO A 73 0.25 -10.20 5.41
N SER A 74 0.13 -9.08 6.13
CA SER A 74 -0.33 -7.81 5.58
C SER A 74 0.66 -7.13 4.62
N PHE A 75 1.89 -7.62 4.52
CA PHE A 75 2.97 -7.06 3.69
C PHE A 75 3.45 -8.04 2.61
N ARG A 76 2.71 -9.13 2.37
CA ARG A 76 3.07 -10.13 1.35
C ARG A 76 3.07 -9.54 -0.07
N TYR A 77 2.29 -8.48 -0.31
CA TYR A 77 2.32 -7.73 -1.57
C TYR A 77 3.73 -7.25 -1.92
N GLU A 78 4.62 -7.00 -0.94
CA GLU A 78 6.00 -6.59 -1.20
C GLU A 78 6.82 -7.70 -1.89
N MET A 79 6.46 -8.97 -1.71
CA MET A 79 7.21 -10.12 -2.29
C MET A 79 6.57 -10.67 -3.56
N TYR A 80 5.37 -10.18 -3.89
CA TYR A 80 4.54 -10.76 -4.94
C TYR A 80 5.16 -10.60 -6.34
N ASP A 81 5.65 -9.41 -6.69
CA ASP A 81 6.20 -9.15 -8.02
C ASP A 81 7.37 -10.10 -8.32
N ASN A 82 8.20 -10.39 -7.31
CA ASN A 82 9.27 -11.38 -7.44
C ASN A 82 8.74 -12.80 -7.70
N ILE A 83 7.67 -13.23 -7.03
CA ILE A 83 7.05 -14.55 -7.22
C ILE A 83 6.57 -14.71 -8.66
N THR A 84 5.94 -13.67 -9.24
CA THR A 84 5.40 -13.73 -10.59
C THR A 84 6.42 -13.51 -11.68
N ASP A 85 7.41 -12.65 -11.47
CA ASP A 85 8.39 -12.33 -12.50
C ASP A 85 9.44 -13.43 -12.67
N THR A 86 9.71 -14.19 -11.61
CA THR A 86 10.73 -15.25 -11.62
C THR A 86 10.15 -16.65 -11.72
N ASP A 87 8.82 -16.78 -11.82
CA ASP A 87 8.10 -18.06 -11.81
C ASP A 87 8.56 -19.00 -10.66
N THR A 88 8.98 -18.43 -9.52
CA THR A 88 9.73 -19.16 -8.47
C THR A 88 8.97 -20.38 -7.93
N LEU A 89 7.64 -20.30 -7.99
CA LEU A 89 6.72 -21.29 -7.44
C LEU A 89 6.13 -22.20 -8.51
N VAL A 90 6.32 -21.93 -9.80
CA VAL A 90 5.78 -22.77 -10.89
C VAL A 90 6.49 -24.12 -10.90
N GLY A 91 5.71 -25.20 -11.02
CA GLY A 91 6.20 -26.58 -10.95
C GLY A 91 6.43 -27.12 -9.54
N VAL A 92 6.32 -26.28 -8.50
CA VAL A 92 6.45 -26.72 -7.10
C VAL A 92 5.24 -27.58 -6.71
N SER A 93 5.48 -28.65 -5.94
CA SER A 93 4.42 -29.57 -5.52
C SER A 93 3.53 -28.97 -4.42
N LYS A 94 2.27 -29.41 -4.31
CA LYS A 94 1.34 -28.99 -3.25
C LYS A 94 1.93 -29.08 -1.82
N PRO A 95 2.63 -30.16 -1.41
CA PRO A 95 3.23 -30.23 -0.08
C PRO A 95 4.30 -29.15 0.14
N GLN A 96 5.13 -28.90 -0.88
CA GLN A 96 6.17 -27.86 -0.81
C GLN A 96 5.56 -26.46 -0.79
N ILE A 97 4.49 -26.20 -1.56
CA ILE A 97 3.77 -24.92 -1.47
C ILE A 97 3.20 -24.72 -0.06
N LYS A 98 2.67 -25.77 0.56
CA LYS A 98 2.18 -25.70 1.94
C LYS A 98 3.31 -25.42 2.94
N GLU A 99 4.53 -25.87 2.68
CA GLU A 99 5.71 -25.54 3.49
C GLU A 99 6.17 -24.09 3.28
N LEU A 100 6.18 -23.61 2.02
CA LEU A 100 6.68 -22.28 1.65
C LEU A 100 5.71 -21.14 2.00
N LEU A 101 4.42 -21.33 1.69
CA LEU A 101 3.37 -20.31 1.83
C LEU A 101 2.43 -20.57 3.00
N GLY A 102 2.42 -21.79 3.54
CA GLY A 102 1.47 -22.23 4.55
C GLY A 102 0.18 -22.78 3.96
N THR A 103 -0.75 -23.12 4.85
CA THR A 103 -2.11 -23.52 4.48
C THR A 103 -2.82 -22.34 3.78
N TYR A 104 -3.54 -22.66 2.70
CA TYR A 104 -4.38 -21.70 1.99
C TYR A 104 -5.40 -21.05 2.92
N GLU A 105 -5.76 -19.80 2.62
CA GLU A 105 -6.73 -19.04 3.43
C GLU A 105 -8.17 -19.30 2.95
N TRP A 106 -8.37 -19.45 1.64
CA TRP A 106 -9.63 -19.92 1.06
C TRP A 106 -9.41 -20.63 -0.28
N LEU A 107 -10.39 -21.44 -0.68
CA LEU A 107 -10.42 -22.10 -1.98
C LEU A 107 -11.31 -21.34 -2.95
N THR A 108 -10.93 -21.31 -4.23
CA THR A 108 -11.73 -20.62 -5.25
C THR A 108 -13.03 -21.37 -5.51
N TRP A 109 -14.12 -20.62 -5.73
CA TRP A 109 -15.42 -21.19 -6.10
C TRP A 109 -15.42 -21.59 -7.59
N ASP A 110 -15.87 -22.81 -7.88
CA ASP A 110 -16.07 -23.36 -9.21
C ASP A 110 -17.58 -23.46 -9.48
N ASP A 111 -18.09 -22.56 -10.34
CA ASP A 111 -19.52 -22.50 -10.69
C ASP A 111 -20.01 -23.77 -11.40
N ALA A 112 -19.15 -24.45 -12.16
CA ALA A 112 -19.53 -25.66 -12.88
C ALA A 112 -19.75 -26.83 -11.90
N LYS A 113 -18.92 -26.91 -10.86
CA LYS A 113 -19.03 -27.95 -9.80
C LYS A 113 -19.94 -27.53 -8.66
N LYS A 114 -20.36 -26.26 -8.61
CA LYS A 114 -21.12 -25.65 -7.49
C LYS A 114 -20.43 -25.90 -6.14
N GLY A 115 -19.11 -25.73 -6.10
CA GLY A 115 -18.30 -26.04 -4.92
C GLY A 115 -16.92 -25.39 -4.97
N HIS A 116 -16.16 -25.57 -3.89
CA HIS A 116 -14.79 -25.07 -3.81
C HIS A 116 -13.82 -26.00 -4.56
N ASP A 117 -12.91 -25.42 -5.32
CA ASP A 117 -11.88 -26.16 -6.06
C ASP A 117 -10.63 -26.38 -5.20
N GLU A 118 -10.37 -27.63 -4.83
CA GLU A 118 -9.20 -28.04 -4.05
C GLU A 118 -7.87 -27.81 -4.79
N ASN A 119 -7.90 -27.54 -6.10
CA ASN A 119 -6.73 -27.22 -6.91
C ASN A 119 -6.53 -25.72 -7.09
N ARG A 120 -7.28 -24.85 -6.40
CA ARG A 120 -7.15 -23.39 -6.49
C ARG A 120 -7.09 -22.77 -5.11
N TRP A 121 -5.88 -22.49 -4.66
CA TRP A 121 -5.60 -22.00 -3.32
C TRP A 121 -5.38 -20.50 -3.32
N ASN A 122 -5.93 -19.81 -2.34
CA ASN A 122 -5.81 -18.35 -2.26
C ASN A 122 -5.11 -17.89 -0.99
N TYR A 123 -4.39 -16.78 -1.14
CA TYR A 123 -3.65 -16.11 -0.09
C TYR A 123 -3.89 -14.60 -0.18
N GLY A 124 -4.29 -13.98 0.93
CA GLY A 124 -4.30 -12.52 1.05
C GLY A 124 -2.89 -11.97 1.03
N LEU A 125 -2.65 -10.97 0.18
CA LEU A 125 -1.36 -10.30 0.06
C LEU A 125 -1.28 -9.01 0.90
N GLY A 126 -2.44 -8.46 1.27
CA GLY A 126 -2.55 -7.21 2.02
C GLY A 126 -2.97 -6.02 1.16
N ILE A 127 -2.88 -4.82 1.72
CA ILE A 127 -3.36 -3.57 1.10
C ILE A 127 -2.14 -2.79 0.61
N LEU A 128 -2.08 -2.52 -0.69
CA LEU A 128 -1.05 -1.65 -1.24
C LEU A 128 -1.11 -0.26 -0.62
N PRO A 129 0.04 0.34 -0.27
CA PRO A 129 0.07 1.69 0.24
C PRO A 129 -0.42 2.66 -0.82
N GLY A 130 -1.30 3.56 -0.42
CA GLY A 130 -1.91 4.55 -1.29
C GLY A 130 -3.08 5.20 -0.57
N ALA A 131 -3.28 6.50 -0.82
CA ALA A 131 -4.41 7.20 -0.23
C ALA A 131 -5.72 6.64 -0.80
N PHE A 132 -6.72 6.47 0.07
CA PHE A 132 -8.05 6.00 -0.28
C PHE A 132 -8.12 4.57 -0.90
N ASN A 133 -7.12 3.71 -0.65
CA ASN A 133 -7.20 2.33 -1.12
C ASN A 133 -8.28 1.53 -0.36
N SER A 134 -9.30 1.07 -1.08
CA SER A 134 -10.40 0.26 -0.55
C SER A 134 -10.32 -1.21 -0.99
N LYS A 135 -9.18 -1.63 -1.55
CA LYS A 135 -8.97 -2.96 -2.12
C LYS A 135 -7.75 -3.62 -1.47
N SER A 136 -7.89 -4.91 -1.16
CA SER A 136 -6.76 -5.77 -0.79
C SER A 136 -6.33 -6.56 -2.02
N GLU A 137 -5.03 -6.76 -2.18
CA GLU A 137 -4.47 -7.69 -3.15
C GLU A 137 -4.59 -9.13 -2.61
N ALA A 138 -4.80 -10.08 -3.52
CA ALA A 138 -4.84 -11.50 -3.25
C ALA A 138 -4.19 -12.28 -4.40
N MET A 139 -3.62 -13.42 -4.06
CA MET A 139 -2.97 -14.34 -4.98
C MET A 139 -3.72 -15.67 -5.00
N GLU A 140 -3.94 -16.21 -6.19
CA GLU A 140 -4.43 -17.56 -6.42
C GLU A 140 -3.32 -18.42 -7.01
N VAL A 141 -3.13 -19.60 -6.43
CA VAL A 141 -2.22 -20.65 -6.92
C VAL A 141 -3.05 -21.77 -7.51
N VAL A 142 -2.85 -22.04 -8.81
CA VAL A 142 -3.58 -23.05 -9.57
C VAL A 142 -2.73 -24.29 -9.76
N PHE A 143 -3.25 -25.43 -9.35
CA PHE A 143 -2.56 -26.72 -9.43
C PHE A 143 -3.05 -27.56 -10.61
N THR A 144 -2.12 -28.18 -11.32
CA THR A 144 -2.37 -29.25 -12.30
C THR A 144 -1.44 -30.42 -11.97
N ASN A 145 -1.98 -31.63 -11.86
CA ASN A 145 -1.22 -32.83 -11.46
C ASN A 145 -0.41 -32.62 -10.16
N ASP A 146 -1.03 -31.99 -9.15
CA ASP A 146 -0.43 -31.67 -7.84
C ASP A 146 0.81 -30.75 -7.85
N THR A 147 1.06 -30.08 -8.97
CA THR A 147 2.11 -29.07 -9.14
C THR A 147 1.52 -27.72 -9.53
N VAL A 148 2.17 -26.63 -9.14
CA VAL A 148 1.73 -25.29 -9.53
C VAL A 148 1.86 -25.13 -11.04
N SER A 149 0.75 -24.82 -11.68
CA SER A 149 0.68 -24.56 -13.11
C SER A 149 0.62 -23.06 -13.42
N GLN A 150 0.01 -22.27 -12.53
CA GLN A 150 -0.20 -20.85 -12.75
C GLN A 150 -0.41 -20.12 -11.43
N ILE A 151 -0.01 -18.85 -11.41
CA ILE A 151 -0.29 -17.91 -10.33
C ILE A 151 -1.09 -16.75 -10.90
N ASN A 152 -2.24 -16.47 -10.30
CA ASN A 152 -3.13 -15.38 -10.67
C ASN A 152 -3.19 -14.35 -9.55
N THR A 153 -3.48 -13.10 -9.90
CA THR A 153 -3.80 -12.06 -8.92
C THR A 153 -5.09 -11.36 -9.20
N TYR A 154 -5.70 -10.92 -8.10
CA TYR A 154 -6.94 -10.19 -8.14
C TYR A 154 -7.09 -9.32 -6.90
N LYS A 155 -7.99 -8.35 -7.01
CA LYS A 155 -8.28 -7.39 -5.96
C LYS A 155 -9.59 -7.75 -5.28
N ILE A 156 -9.55 -7.84 -3.96
CA ILE A 156 -10.73 -8.05 -3.12
C ILE A 156 -11.18 -6.70 -2.60
N THR A 157 -12.46 -6.38 -2.82
CA THR A 157 -13.04 -5.17 -2.22
C THR A 157 -13.20 -5.39 -0.73
N LEU A 158 -12.60 -4.53 0.07
CA LEU A 158 -12.75 -4.56 1.52
C LEU A 158 -14.16 -4.09 1.86
N LYS A 159 -14.99 -4.99 2.37
CA LYS A 159 -16.23 -4.60 3.03
C LYS A 159 -15.85 -4.02 4.37
N VAL A 160 -15.78 -2.69 4.45
CA VAL A 160 -15.75 -1.99 5.74
C VAL A 160 -17.16 -2.14 6.30
N ASP A 161 -17.41 -3.23 7.02
CA ASP A 161 -18.62 -3.33 7.84
C ASP A 161 -18.51 -2.23 8.89
N ALA A 162 -19.12 -1.08 8.59
CA ALA A 162 -19.38 -0.04 9.56
C ALA A 162 -20.38 -0.64 10.57
N LYS A 163 -19.87 -1.38 11.56
CA LYS A 163 -20.59 -1.55 12.82
C LYS A 163 -20.75 -0.14 13.39
N LYS A 164 -21.92 0.43 13.12
CA LYS A 164 -22.47 1.61 13.79
C LYS A 164 -22.60 1.35 15.28
#